data_AF-A0A2N2PDK3-F1
#
_entry.id   AF-A0A2N2PDK3-F1
#
_cell.length_a   1.000
_cell.length_b   1.000
_cell.length_c   1.000
_cell.angle_alpha   90.00
_cell.angle_beta   90.00
_cell.angle_gamma   90.00
#
_symmetry.space_group_name_H-M   'P 1'
#
loop_
_entity.id
_entity.type
_entity.pdbx_description
1 polymer ?
#
loop_
_entity_poly.entity_id
_entity_poly.type
_entity_poly.pdbx_seq_one_letter_code
_entity_poly.pdbx_strand_id
1 'polypeptide(L)'
;MITELLRLTRISPLLIVALLASAFMPGCSAMAKPKKAPAEEERLIIPDYPTPKDQYNFARVYQASQIKANDPKRLSSQYEKAIQAYKKVLELFPNDEQFTPLAMLNWGDCVGMQGDMAGARAIYKDAAERWPNIDLIQARANYSTARTLDQEKRFEEAKVIYKLLMDHFGNSQDPALRQIAKLSSEYYYKLRTEPVKETKGRRK
;
A
#
# COMPACT_ATOMS: atom_id res chain seq x y z
N MET A 1 38.44 -51.48 28.52
CA MET A 1 39.72 -50.75 28.38
C MET A 1 40.61 -51.55 27.44
N ILE A 2 40.92 -50.96 26.27
CA ILE A 2 42.17 -51.14 25.49
C ILE A 2 42.25 -52.53 24.80
N THR A 3 42.24 -52.72 23.48
CA THR A 3 42.65 -51.93 22.29
C THR A 3 42.04 -52.66 21.07
N GLU A 4 41.30 -52.01 20.17
CA GLU A 4 41.83 -51.41 18.92
C GLU A 4 42.52 -52.44 17.99
N LEU A 5 42.35 -52.49 16.68
CA LEU A 5 41.54 -51.75 15.71
C LEU A 5 41.73 -52.50 14.37
N LEU A 6 40.64 -52.64 13.60
CA LEU A 6 40.59 -52.31 12.16
C LEU A 6 41.72 -52.81 11.21
N ARG A 7 41.40 -53.75 10.31
CA ARG A 7 41.03 -53.43 8.90
C ARG A 7 40.88 -54.69 8.02
N LEU A 8 39.62 -55.09 7.86
CA LEU A 8 38.96 -55.38 6.56
C LEU A 8 39.52 -54.46 5.44
N THR A 9 39.74 -54.84 4.19
CA THR A 9 39.08 -55.81 3.32
C THR A 9 40.06 -56.24 2.21
N ARG A 10 40.29 -57.54 2.05
CA ARG A 10 40.62 -58.14 0.73
C ARG A 10 39.30 -58.45 0.03
N ILE A 11 39.19 -58.15 -1.25
CA ILE A 11 38.80 -59.06 -2.34
C ILE A 11 38.89 -58.23 -3.63
N SER A 12 39.70 -58.74 -4.53
CA SER A 12 39.99 -58.21 -5.86
C SER A 12 39.21 -59.02 -6.93
N PRO A 13 39.53 -58.87 -8.22
CA PRO A 13 38.65 -58.38 -9.29
C PRO A 13 38.03 -59.53 -10.10
N LEU A 14 37.01 -59.30 -10.94
CA LEU A 14 36.86 -60.02 -12.21
C LEU A 14 35.70 -59.47 -13.09
N LEU A 15 36.09 -59.06 -14.31
CA LEU A 15 35.50 -59.43 -15.61
C LEU A 15 34.12 -58.83 -16.05
N ILE A 16 34.13 -57.93 -17.04
CA ILE A 16 33.89 -58.19 -18.49
C ILE A 16 33.55 -56.89 -19.24
N VAL A 17 34.29 -56.72 -20.33
CA VAL A 17 34.21 -55.70 -21.39
C VAL A 17 33.02 -55.95 -22.32
N ALA A 18 32.28 -54.89 -22.74
CA ALA A 18 31.54 -54.90 -24.00
C ALA A 18 31.22 -53.48 -24.55
N LEU A 19 31.94 -53.14 -25.63
CA LEU A 19 31.55 -52.47 -26.88
C LEU A 19 30.88 -51.06 -26.91
N LEU A 20 31.69 -50.17 -27.49
CA LEU A 20 31.43 -48.97 -28.31
C LEU A 20 30.05 -48.83 -28.98
N ALA A 21 29.48 -47.62 -28.85
CA ALA A 21 28.82 -46.93 -29.95
C ALA A 21 28.98 -45.41 -29.77
N SER A 22 29.74 -44.80 -30.67
CA SER A 22 29.90 -43.35 -30.80
C SER A 22 28.59 -42.71 -31.27
N ALA A 23 27.99 -41.88 -30.44
CA ALA A 23 27.01 -40.88 -30.87
C ALA A 23 27.46 -39.51 -30.37
N PHE A 24 28.07 -38.75 -31.27
CA PHE A 24 28.26 -37.31 -31.11
C PHE A 24 26.87 -36.67 -31.19
N MET A 25 26.30 -36.30 -30.05
CA MET A 25 25.17 -35.38 -29.99
C MET A 25 25.67 -34.01 -29.49
N PRO A 26 25.49 -32.91 -30.24
CA PRO A 26 25.54 -31.58 -29.67
C PRO A 26 24.26 -31.38 -28.84
N GLY A 27 24.24 -31.96 -27.64
CA GLY A 27 23.19 -31.72 -26.67
C GLY A 27 23.36 -30.34 -26.08
N CYS A 28 22.48 -29.40 -26.44
CA CYS A 28 22.30 -28.16 -25.71
C CYS A 28 22.14 -28.46 -24.22
N SER A 29 23.17 -28.15 -23.43
CA SER A 29 23.05 -28.06 -21.98
C SER A 29 22.20 -26.83 -21.65
N ALA A 30 20.88 -26.96 -21.78
CA ALA A 30 19.95 -26.08 -21.11
C ALA A 30 20.16 -26.32 -19.61
N MET A 31 21.04 -25.52 -19.00
CA MET A 31 21.12 -25.41 -17.56
C MET A 31 19.74 -24.97 -17.08
N ALA A 32 18.96 -25.90 -16.55
CA ALA A 32 17.78 -25.58 -15.79
C ALA A 32 18.26 -24.72 -14.63
N LYS A 33 18.01 -23.41 -14.71
CA LYS A 33 18.24 -22.49 -13.59
C LYS A 33 17.56 -23.13 -12.37
N PRO A 34 18.23 -23.21 -11.21
CA PRO A 34 17.56 -23.69 -10.01
C PRO A 34 16.30 -22.84 -9.85
N LYS A 35 15.13 -23.48 -9.78
CA LYS A 35 13.91 -22.80 -9.37
C LYS A 35 14.25 -22.20 -8.01
N LYS A 36 14.47 -20.88 -7.95
CA LYS A 36 14.53 -20.16 -6.68
C LYS A 36 13.30 -20.64 -5.91
N ALA A 37 13.52 -21.22 -4.73
CA ALA A 37 12.45 -21.39 -3.75
C ALA A 37 11.69 -20.05 -3.71
N PRO A 38 10.34 -20.06 -3.66
CA PRO A 38 9.60 -18.81 -3.54
C PRO A 38 10.24 -18.05 -2.38
N ALA A 39 10.74 -16.85 -2.64
CA ALA A 39 11.34 -16.02 -1.62
C ALA A 39 10.33 -16.00 -0.48
N GLU A 40 10.72 -16.52 0.69
CA GLU A 40 9.94 -16.42 1.91
C GLU A 40 9.63 -14.93 2.05
N GLU A 41 8.38 -14.57 1.78
CA GLU A 41 7.91 -13.21 1.87
C GLU A 41 8.09 -12.83 3.33
N GLU A 42 9.18 -12.11 3.63
CA GLU A 42 9.61 -11.75 4.98
C GLU A 42 8.37 -11.30 5.77
N ARG A 43 7.88 -12.20 6.63
CA ARG A 43 6.64 -12.01 7.38
C ARG A 43 6.85 -10.77 8.21
N LEU A 44 6.13 -9.72 7.89
CA LEU A 44 6.24 -8.46 8.61
C LEU A 44 5.93 -8.72 10.09
N ILE A 45 6.94 -8.57 10.93
CA ILE A 45 6.74 -8.55 12.37
C ILE A 45 6.37 -7.11 12.72
N ILE A 46 5.11 -6.88 13.06
CA ILE A 46 4.63 -5.61 13.60
C ILE A 46 4.73 -5.74 15.12
N PRO A 47 5.68 -5.07 15.79
CA PRO A 47 5.73 -5.08 17.24
C PRO A 47 4.52 -4.33 17.82
N ASP A 48 4.12 -4.76 19.02
CA ASP A 48 3.09 -4.11 19.82
C ASP A 48 3.76 -3.07 20.71
N TYR A 49 3.45 -1.80 20.48
CA TYR A 49 3.90 -0.68 21.29
C TYR A 49 2.86 -0.34 22.36
N PRO A 50 3.28 0.19 23.52
CA PRO A 50 2.37 0.42 24.64
C PRO A 50 1.44 1.63 24.46
N THR A 51 1.71 2.52 23.49
CA THR A 51 0.92 3.73 23.27
C THR A 51 0.38 3.82 21.84
N PRO A 52 -0.82 4.42 21.64
CA PRO A 52 -1.37 4.63 20.30
C PRO A 52 -0.45 5.51 19.45
N LYS A 53 0.19 6.51 20.06
CA LYS A 53 1.17 7.38 19.42
C LYS A 53 2.35 6.59 18.84
N ASP A 54 2.94 5.69 19.63
CA ASP A 54 4.11 4.93 19.20
C ASP A 54 3.74 3.88 18.15
N GLN A 55 2.60 3.21 18.31
CA GLN A 55 2.10 2.27 17.31
C GLN A 55 1.82 2.97 15.98
N TYR A 56 1.19 4.15 16.02
CA TYR A 56 0.93 4.96 14.83
C TYR A 56 2.21 5.50 14.20
N ASN A 57 3.17 5.95 15.01
CA ASN A 57 4.47 6.40 14.53
C ASN A 57 5.23 5.28 13.84
N PHE A 58 5.19 4.06 14.37
CA PHE A 58 5.75 2.89 13.70
C PHE A 58 5.12 2.70 12.32
N ALA A 59 3.80 2.71 12.20
CA ALA A 59 3.11 2.57 10.93
C ALA A 59 3.50 3.66 9.90
N ARG A 60 3.61 4.92 10.35
CA ARG A 60 4.06 6.04 9.51
C ARG A 60 5.49 5.91 9.03
N VAL A 61 6.42 5.58 9.95
CA VAL A 61 7.83 5.38 9.61
C VAL A 61 7.96 4.21 8.65
N TYR A 62 7.19 3.15 8.88
CA TYR A 62 7.18 1.98 8.01
C TYR A 62 6.73 2.35 6.59
N GLN A 63 5.61 3.07 6.45
CA GLN A 63 5.13 3.59 5.17
C GLN A 63 6.21 4.45 4.48
N ALA A 64 6.81 5.41 5.19
CA ALA A 64 7.79 6.33 4.62
C ALA A 64 9.14 5.68 4.25
N SER A 65 9.59 4.70 5.02
CA SER A 65 10.91 4.06 4.84
C SER A 65 10.98 3.17 3.58
N GLN A 66 9.84 2.65 3.14
CA GLN A 66 9.76 1.65 2.07
C GLN A 66 9.27 2.23 0.72
N ILE A 67 8.64 3.41 0.67
CA ILE A 67 8.27 4.04 -0.62
C ILE A 67 9.49 4.71 -1.30
N LYS A 68 10.54 3.92 -1.57
CA LYS A 68 11.70 4.28 -2.41
C LYS A 68 11.85 3.36 -3.61
N ALA A 69 10.94 2.40 -3.78
CA ALA A 69 10.98 1.47 -4.90
C ALA A 69 10.30 2.08 -6.13
N ASN A 70 10.99 2.08 -7.28
CA ASN A 70 10.38 2.40 -8.58
C ASN A 70 9.67 1.18 -9.21
N ASP A 71 9.76 0.00 -8.58
CA ASP A 71 9.13 -1.24 -9.06
C ASP A 71 7.69 -1.36 -8.52
N PRO A 72 6.67 -1.41 -9.40
CA PRO A 72 5.26 -1.52 -9.00
C PRO A 72 4.96 -2.70 -8.07
N LYS A 73 5.62 -3.85 -8.25
CA LYS A 73 5.36 -5.03 -7.39
C LYS A 73 5.84 -4.79 -5.96
N ARG A 74 7.01 -4.16 -5.81
CA ARG A 74 7.54 -3.78 -4.51
C ARG A 74 6.67 -2.71 -3.86
N LEU A 75 6.20 -1.73 -4.63
CA LEU A 75 5.27 -0.71 -4.13
C LEU A 75 4.00 -1.33 -3.56
N SER A 76 3.34 -2.25 -4.27
CA SER A 76 2.17 -2.96 -3.74
C SER A 76 2.47 -3.63 -2.39
N SER A 77 3.49 -4.49 -2.35
CA SER A 77 3.88 -5.21 -1.13
C SER A 77 4.17 -4.27 0.05
N GLN A 78 4.73 -3.09 -0.21
CA GLN A 78 5.04 -2.10 0.82
C GLN A 78 3.79 -1.40 1.35
N TYR A 79 2.83 -1.08 0.47
CA TYR A 79 1.52 -0.59 0.90
C TYR A 79 0.76 -1.65 1.69
N GLU A 80 0.76 -2.92 1.27
CA GLU A 80 0.19 -4.05 2.03
C GLU A 80 0.70 -4.08 3.48
N LYS A 81 2.02 -3.93 3.65
CA LYS A 81 2.68 -3.93 4.96
C LYS A 81 2.34 -2.70 5.80
N ALA A 82 2.30 -1.51 5.18
CA ALA A 82 1.86 -0.28 5.87
C ALA A 82 0.40 -0.38 6.31
N ILE A 83 -0.47 -0.97 5.49
CA ILE A 83 -1.88 -1.23 5.81
C ILE A 83 -1.99 -2.12 7.05
N GLN A 84 -1.21 -3.20 7.14
CA GLN A 84 -1.20 -4.07 8.31
C GLN A 84 -0.77 -3.30 9.58
N ALA A 85 0.25 -2.44 9.47
CA ALA A 85 0.72 -1.63 10.58
C ALA A 85 -0.35 -0.62 11.06
N TYR A 86 -1.08 0.04 10.14
CA TYR A 86 -2.18 0.93 10.51
C TYR A 86 -3.36 0.17 11.12
N LYS A 87 -3.75 -0.98 10.57
CA LYS A 87 -4.79 -1.84 11.14
C LYS A 87 -4.45 -2.27 12.57
N LYS A 88 -3.17 -2.52 12.86
CA LYS A 88 -2.73 -2.86 14.23
C LYS A 88 -2.95 -1.73 15.23
N VAL A 89 -2.89 -0.45 14.81
CA VAL A 89 -3.28 0.69 15.66
C VAL A 89 -4.75 0.59 16.06
N LEU A 90 -5.64 0.33 15.08
CA LEU A 90 -7.08 0.18 15.33
C LEU A 90 -7.39 -1.02 16.23
N GLU A 91 -6.63 -2.12 16.09
CA GLU A 91 -6.78 -3.32 16.90
C GLU A 91 -6.39 -3.10 18.36
N LEU A 92 -5.23 -2.48 18.61
CA LEU A 92 -4.69 -2.29 19.95
C LEU A 92 -5.34 -1.11 20.69
N PHE A 93 -5.78 -0.09 19.97
CA PHE A 93 -6.28 1.17 20.54
C PHE A 93 -7.62 1.61 19.94
N PRO A 94 -8.68 0.78 19.99
CA PRO A 94 -9.96 1.08 19.33
C PRO A 94 -10.67 2.33 19.87
N ASN A 95 -10.38 2.72 21.12
CA ASN A 95 -11.02 3.86 21.79
C ASN A 95 -10.15 5.13 21.79
N ASP A 96 -8.96 5.09 21.17
CA ASP A 96 -8.14 6.30 21.06
C ASP A 96 -8.74 7.25 20.01
N GLU A 97 -8.91 8.51 20.38
CA GLU A 97 -9.52 9.52 19.51
C GLU A 97 -8.48 10.40 18.79
N GLN A 98 -7.19 10.19 19.04
CA GLN A 98 -6.14 11.05 18.50
C GLN A 98 -5.39 10.43 17.33
N PHE A 99 -4.91 9.20 17.48
CA PHE A 99 -4.04 8.50 16.53
C PHE A 99 -4.75 7.39 15.77
N THR A 100 -5.68 6.66 16.40
CA THR A 100 -6.48 5.63 15.72
C THR A 100 -7.30 6.17 14.55
N PRO A 101 -7.94 7.36 14.63
CA PRO A 101 -8.62 7.94 13.48
C PRO A 101 -7.65 8.31 12.36
N LEU A 102 -6.47 8.83 12.71
CA LEU A 102 -5.43 9.17 11.74
C LEU A 102 -4.86 7.93 11.06
N ALA A 103 -4.69 6.83 11.80
CA ALA A 103 -4.27 5.54 11.28
C ALA A 103 -5.27 5.00 10.26
N MET A 104 -6.57 5.12 10.53
CA MET A 104 -7.61 4.68 9.61
C MET A 104 -7.62 5.50 8.31
N LEU A 105 -7.44 6.82 8.39
CA LEU A 105 -7.29 7.66 7.20
C LEU A 105 -6.05 7.28 6.38
N ASN A 106 -4.89 7.06 7.03
CA ASN A 106 -3.67 6.69 6.31
C ASN A 106 -3.74 5.27 5.74
N TRP A 107 -4.50 4.37 6.37
CA TRP A 107 -4.86 3.09 5.77
C TRP A 107 -5.64 3.31 4.46
N GLY A 108 -6.68 4.15 4.47
CA GLY A 108 -7.39 4.54 3.25
C GLY A 108 -6.47 5.11 2.17
N ASP A 109 -5.54 5.98 2.55
CA ASP A 109 -4.54 6.55 1.62
C ASP A 109 -3.67 5.45 0.98
N CYS A 110 -3.22 4.46 1.76
CA CYS A 110 -2.44 3.34 1.23
C CYS A 110 -3.25 2.48 0.24
N VAL A 111 -4.53 2.22 0.54
CA VAL A 111 -5.43 1.47 -0.36
C VAL A 111 -5.63 2.23 -1.68
N GLY A 112 -5.80 3.56 -1.62
CA GLY A 112 -5.91 4.39 -2.81
C GLY A 112 -4.61 4.42 -3.63
N MET A 113 -3.45 4.44 -2.97
CA MET A 113 -2.14 4.36 -3.64
C MET A 113 -1.90 3.02 -4.34
N GLN A 114 -2.58 1.94 -3.93
CA GLN A 114 -2.58 0.65 -4.62
C GLN A 114 -3.55 0.62 -5.81
N GLY A 115 -4.31 1.70 -6.04
CA GLY A 115 -5.25 1.85 -7.15
C GLY A 115 -6.71 1.53 -6.78
N ASP A 116 -6.98 1.04 -5.57
CA ASP A 116 -8.35 0.80 -5.11
C ASP A 116 -8.98 2.08 -4.53
N MET A 117 -9.35 2.98 -5.44
CA MET A 117 -9.97 4.27 -5.10
C MET A 117 -11.34 4.09 -4.43
N ALA A 118 -12.09 3.04 -4.79
CA ALA A 118 -13.39 2.77 -4.20
C ALA A 118 -13.26 2.27 -2.75
N GLY A 119 -12.34 1.33 -2.50
CA GLY A 119 -12.01 0.86 -1.16
C GLY A 119 -11.46 1.97 -0.26
N ALA A 120 -10.60 2.84 -0.81
CA ALA A 120 -10.11 4.02 -0.08
C ALA A 120 -11.27 4.93 0.37
N ARG A 121 -12.21 5.26 -0.53
CA ARG A 121 -13.40 6.06 -0.19
C ARG A 121 -14.28 5.40 0.85
N ALA A 122 -14.44 4.07 0.80
CA ALA A 122 -15.19 3.35 1.82
C ALA A 122 -14.56 3.51 3.21
N ILE A 123 -13.22 3.44 3.29
CA ILE A 123 -12.48 3.66 4.55
C ILE A 123 -12.61 5.11 5.02
N TYR A 124 -12.49 6.10 4.12
CA TYR A 124 -12.67 7.52 4.52
C TYR A 124 -14.08 7.80 5.03
N LYS A 125 -15.10 7.22 4.39
CA LYS A 125 -16.48 7.31 4.84
C LYS A 125 -16.65 6.71 6.23
N ASP A 126 -16.15 5.49 6.45
CA ASP A 126 -16.22 4.82 7.75
C ASP A 126 -15.47 5.62 8.84
N ALA A 127 -14.33 6.24 8.52
CA ALA A 127 -13.63 7.13 9.44
C ALA A 127 -14.47 8.37 9.80
N ALA A 128 -15.12 8.99 8.82
CA ALA A 128 -16.00 10.13 9.05
C ALA A 128 -17.25 9.76 9.88
N GLU A 129 -17.78 8.54 9.71
CA GLU A 129 -18.93 8.04 10.47
C GLU A 129 -18.57 7.67 11.91
N ARG A 130 -17.37 7.10 12.14
CA ARG A 130 -16.89 6.73 13.48
C ARG A 130 -16.48 7.93 14.33
N TRP A 131 -15.92 8.97 13.72
CA TRP A 131 -15.45 10.18 14.42
C TRP A 131 -16.12 11.45 13.86
N PRO A 132 -17.45 11.59 14.03
CA PRO A 132 -18.22 12.71 13.47
C PRO A 132 -17.84 14.06 14.07
N ASN A 133 -17.36 14.07 15.32
CA ASN A 133 -17.10 15.29 16.09
C ASN A 133 -15.63 15.74 16.06
N ILE A 134 -14.76 15.05 15.30
CA ILE A 134 -13.35 15.43 15.16
C ILE A 134 -13.17 16.11 13.81
N ASP A 135 -13.17 17.45 13.81
CA ASP A 135 -13.10 18.28 12.61
C ASP A 135 -11.93 17.91 11.69
N LEU A 136 -10.76 17.60 12.26
CA LEU A 136 -9.60 17.18 11.48
C LEU A 136 -9.86 15.89 10.69
N ILE A 137 -10.61 14.95 11.26
CA ILE A 137 -10.96 13.69 10.61
C ILE A 137 -12.01 13.95 9.53
N GLN A 138 -13.02 14.75 9.81
CA GLN A 138 -14.00 15.19 8.81
C GLN A 138 -13.31 15.86 7.62
N ALA A 139 -12.44 16.83 7.88
CA ALA A 139 -11.73 17.57 6.85
C ALA A 139 -10.83 16.67 6.01
N ARG A 140 -10.02 15.80 6.64
CA ARG A 140 -9.12 14.89 5.92
C ARG A 140 -9.87 13.82 5.13
N ALA A 141 -10.91 13.21 5.69
CA ALA A 141 -11.72 12.19 5.02
C ALA A 141 -12.39 12.76 3.75
N ASN A 142 -13.01 13.94 3.88
CA ASN A 142 -13.65 14.62 2.74
C ASN A 142 -12.62 15.06 1.70
N TYR A 143 -11.48 15.61 2.13
CA TYR A 143 -10.42 16.02 1.22
C TYR A 143 -9.86 14.83 0.44
N SER A 144 -9.53 13.72 1.11
CA SER A 144 -9.05 12.51 0.45
C SER A 144 -10.13 11.92 -0.48
N THR A 145 -11.40 11.96 -0.09
CA THR A 145 -12.53 11.56 -0.96
C THR A 145 -12.57 12.40 -2.23
N ALA A 146 -12.53 13.73 -2.12
CA ALA A 146 -12.49 14.64 -3.27
C ALA A 146 -11.30 14.39 -4.19
N ARG A 147 -10.12 14.09 -3.62
CA ARG A 147 -8.91 13.73 -4.37
C ARG A 147 -9.07 12.42 -5.15
N THR A 148 -9.68 11.39 -4.56
CA THR A 148 -9.94 10.15 -5.30
C THR A 148 -10.95 10.34 -6.43
N LEU A 149 -11.98 11.18 -6.23
CA LEU A 149 -12.95 11.53 -7.28
C LEU A 149 -12.29 12.31 -8.44
N ASP A 150 -11.41 13.27 -8.11
CA ASP A 150 -10.59 13.99 -9.09
C ASP A 150 -9.72 13.02 -9.92
N GLN A 151 -9.04 12.07 -9.28
CA GLN A 151 -8.25 11.05 -9.97
C GLN A 151 -9.10 10.16 -10.90
N GLU A 152 -10.36 9.88 -10.53
CA GLU A 152 -11.35 9.17 -11.36
C GLU A 152 -12.01 10.07 -12.43
N LYS A 153 -11.60 11.33 -12.55
CA LYS A 153 -12.20 12.35 -13.43
C LYS A 153 -13.66 12.69 -13.13
N ARG A 154 -14.12 12.42 -11.91
CA ARG A 154 -15.45 12.77 -11.40
C ARG A 154 -15.43 14.19 -10.82
N PHE A 155 -15.11 15.15 -11.68
CA PHE A 155 -14.73 16.50 -11.27
C PHE A 155 -15.85 17.28 -10.59
N GLU A 156 -17.10 17.14 -11.06
CA GLU A 156 -18.23 17.86 -10.45
C GLU A 156 -18.48 17.41 -9.01
N GLU A 157 -18.41 16.10 -8.75
CA GLU A 157 -18.53 15.55 -7.40
C GLU A 157 -17.36 15.99 -6.51
N ALA A 158 -16.13 15.98 -7.04
CA ALA A 158 -14.97 16.49 -6.32
C ALA A 158 -15.11 17.98 -5.95
N LYS A 159 -15.60 18.81 -6.88
CA LYS A 159 -15.81 20.25 -6.67
C LYS A 159 -16.80 20.55 -5.56
N VAL A 160 -17.89 19.79 -5.46
CA VAL A 160 -18.87 19.92 -4.36
C VAL A 160 -18.17 19.76 -3.01
N ILE A 161 -17.34 18.73 -2.87
CA ILE A 161 -16.64 18.46 -1.61
C ILE A 161 -15.54 19.50 -1.34
N TYR A 162 -14.77 19.92 -2.34
CA TYR A 162 -13.78 20.98 -2.15
C TYR A 162 -14.44 22.29 -1.70
N LYS A 163 -15.58 22.65 -2.29
CA LYS A 163 -16.35 23.84 -1.89
C LYS A 163 -16.82 23.73 -0.45
N LEU A 164 -17.35 22.57 -0.04
CA LEU A 164 -17.73 22.30 1.34
C LEU A 164 -16.57 22.56 2.32
N LEU A 165 -15.38 22.04 2.01
CA LEU A 165 -14.19 22.21 2.84
C LEU A 165 -13.74 23.68 2.93
N MET A 166 -13.82 24.42 1.83
CA MET A 166 -13.53 25.86 1.81
C MET A 166 -14.50 26.64 2.71
N ASP A 167 -15.79 26.34 2.61
CA ASP A 167 -16.84 27.04 3.35
C ASP A 167 -16.77 26.77 4.85
N HIS A 168 -16.54 25.52 5.22
CA HIS A 168 -16.52 25.11 6.63
C HIS A 168 -15.21 25.47 7.33
N PHE A 169 -14.06 25.35 6.65
CA PHE A 169 -12.75 25.44 7.30
C PHE A 169 -11.88 26.62 6.85
N GLY A 170 -12.31 27.41 5.86
CA GLY A 170 -11.53 28.52 5.30
C GLY A 170 -11.11 29.57 6.34
N ASN A 171 -11.94 29.80 7.36
CA ASN A 171 -11.70 30.75 8.45
C ASN A 171 -11.48 30.08 9.81
N SER A 172 -11.21 28.77 9.84
CA SER A 172 -10.98 28.05 11.11
C SER A 172 -9.78 28.64 11.88
N GLN A 173 -9.80 28.60 13.22
CA GLN A 173 -8.64 29.00 14.01
C GLN A 173 -7.55 27.92 14.03
N ASP A 174 -7.88 26.67 13.69
CA ASP A 174 -6.93 25.59 13.54
C ASP A 174 -6.13 25.74 12.21
N PRO A 175 -4.80 25.90 12.27
CA PRO A 175 -3.96 26.00 11.06
C PRO A 175 -4.06 24.79 10.13
N ALA A 176 -4.24 23.57 10.66
CA ALA A 176 -4.34 22.36 9.85
C ALA A 176 -5.64 22.37 9.03
N LEU A 177 -6.75 22.78 9.64
CA LEU A 177 -8.05 22.91 8.96
C LEU A 177 -8.01 24.00 7.88
N ARG A 178 -7.41 25.16 8.17
CA ARG A 178 -7.20 26.21 7.17
C ARG A 178 -6.34 25.73 6.00
N GLN A 179 -5.31 24.95 6.27
CA GLN A 179 -4.45 24.41 5.21
C GLN A 179 -5.22 23.44 4.29
N ILE A 180 -6.11 22.60 4.84
CA ILE A 180 -6.98 21.72 4.04
C ILE A 180 -7.94 22.55 3.18
N ALA A 181 -8.54 23.61 3.73
CA ALA A 181 -9.41 24.52 2.98
C ALA A 181 -8.66 25.23 1.85
N LYS A 182 -7.42 25.68 2.10
CA LYS A 182 -6.56 26.30 1.09
C LYS A 182 -6.24 25.32 -0.05
N LEU A 183 -5.81 24.10 0.26
CA LEU A 183 -5.57 23.06 -0.75
C LEU A 183 -6.85 22.76 -1.55
N SER A 184 -7.99 22.68 -0.88
CA SER A 184 -9.30 22.47 -1.52
C SER A 184 -9.62 23.60 -2.52
N SER A 185 -9.32 24.85 -2.17
CA SER A 185 -9.45 25.99 -3.09
C SER A 185 -8.55 25.85 -4.32
N GLU A 186 -7.28 25.47 -4.14
CA GLU A 186 -6.35 25.24 -5.26
C GLU A 186 -6.88 24.17 -6.23
N TYR A 187 -7.40 23.05 -5.73
CA TYR A 187 -8.00 22.01 -6.57
C TYR A 187 -9.31 22.44 -7.21
N TYR A 188 -10.19 23.13 -6.46
CA TYR A 188 -11.47 23.61 -6.94
C TYR A 188 -11.34 24.47 -8.20
N TYR A 189 -10.40 25.42 -8.21
CA TYR A 189 -10.17 26.31 -9.35
C TYR A 189 -9.30 25.70 -10.46
N LYS A 190 -8.48 24.69 -10.16
CA LYS A 190 -7.66 23.98 -11.17
C LYS A 190 -8.45 22.96 -11.97
N LEU A 191 -9.48 22.35 -11.39
CA LEU A 191 -10.33 21.36 -12.06
C LEU A 191 -11.10 22.01 -13.21
N ARG A 192 -10.64 21.76 -14.44
CA ARG A 192 -11.19 22.32 -15.69
C ARG A 192 -12.70 22.11 -15.72
N THR A 193 -13.47 23.18 -15.92
CA THR A 193 -14.84 23.06 -16.44
C THR A 193 -14.74 22.33 -17.78
N GLU A 194 -15.51 21.25 -17.99
CA GLU A 194 -15.68 20.77 -19.36
C GLU A 194 -16.16 21.95 -20.21
N PRO A 195 -15.63 22.16 -21.43
CA PRO A 195 -16.22 23.16 -22.31
C PRO A 195 -17.69 22.81 -22.48
N VAL A 196 -18.56 23.79 -22.27
CA VAL A 196 -20.00 23.67 -22.56
C VAL A 196 -20.08 23.06 -23.95
N LYS A 197 -20.66 21.87 -24.10
CA LYS A 197 -20.94 21.31 -25.42
C LYS A 197 -21.84 22.33 -26.09
N GLU A 198 -21.29 23.13 -27.00
CA GLU A 198 -22.09 23.94 -27.90
C GLU A 198 -23.03 22.97 -28.60
N THR A 199 -24.28 22.94 -28.18
CA THR A 199 -25.34 22.39 -29.00
C THR A 199 -25.35 23.26 -30.24
N LYS A 200 -24.62 22.83 -31.29
CA LYS A 200 -24.72 23.42 -32.62
C LYS A 200 -26.21 23.49 -32.91
N GLY A 201 -26.76 24.69 -32.82
CA GLY A 201 -28.13 24.95 -33.19
C GLY A 201 -28.29 24.41 -34.60
N ARG A 202 -29.14 23.39 -34.75
CA ARG A 202 -29.68 23.02 -36.05
C ARG A 202 -30.36 24.28 -36.58
N ARG A 203 -29.66 25.01 -37.45
CA ARG A 203 -30.30 26.00 -38.32
C ARG A 203 -31.37 25.22 -39.10
N LYS A 204 -32.63 25.50 -38.80
CA LYS A 204 -33.76 25.12 -39.65
C LYS A 204 -33.81 26.05 -40.84
#